data_AF-A0A8I6TN21-F1
#
_entry.id   AF-A0A8I6TN21-F1
#
_cell.length_a   1.000
_cell.length_b   1.000
_cell.length_c   1.000
_cell.angle_alpha   90.00
_cell.angle_beta   90.00
_cell.angle_gamma   90.00
#
_symmetry.space_group_name_H-M   'P 1'
#
loop_
_entity.id
_entity.type
_entity.pdbx_description
1 polymer ?
#
loop_
_entity_poly.entity_id
_entity_poly.type
_entity_poly.pdbx_seq_one_letter_code
_entity_poly.pdbx_strand_id
1 'polypeptide(L)'
;MLIHDRDGLTVEPKSCDHVFEARYCIKATGINDGGFGTRRYCSSVDLGNYCDTISQIGDQRKYRSCKYTCSTDGCNSSVKTTGNIALTAVLSAIIWFQLH
;
A
#
# COMPACT_ATOMS: atom_id res chain seq x y z
N MET A 1 9.15 -5.31 -10.44
CA MET A 1 8.45 -5.26 -9.11
C MET A 1 8.85 -4.03 -8.29
N LEU A 2 8.03 -3.52 -7.35
CA LEU A 2 8.42 -2.40 -6.45
C LEU A 2 8.87 -2.91 -5.08
N ILE A 3 9.99 -2.39 -4.57
CA ILE A 3 10.57 -2.79 -3.29
C ILE A 3 10.92 -1.54 -2.47
N HIS A 4 10.79 -1.65 -1.15
CA HIS A 4 11.25 -0.61 -0.25
C HIS A 4 12.78 -0.61 -0.17
N ASP A 5 13.43 0.54 -0.41
CA ASP A 5 14.89 0.61 -0.27
C ASP A 5 15.33 0.61 1.22
N ARG A 6 16.62 0.29 1.47
CA ARG A 6 17.21 0.20 2.82
C ARG A 6 17.02 1.47 3.65
N ASP A 7 16.94 2.64 3.00
CA ASP A 7 16.85 3.92 3.69
C ASP A 7 15.42 4.29 4.13
N GLY A 8 14.40 3.46 3.85
CA GLY A 8 13.06 3.68 4.40
C GLY A 8 12.30 4.88 3.79
N LEU A 9 12.92 5.62 2.87
CA LEU A 9 12.40 6.87 2.32
C LEU A 9 11.85 6.76 0.89
N THR A 10 12.36 5.83 0.08
CA THR A 10 11.99 5.70 -1.33
C THR A 10 11.50 4.30 -1.68
N VAL A 11 10.53 4.27 -2.58
CA VAL A 11 10.01 3.04 -3.20
C VAL A 11 10.48 3.04 -4.63
N GLU A 12 11.29 2.06 -4.99
CA GLU A 12 11.89 1.97 -6.31
C GLU A 12 11.56 0.64 -7.00
N PRO A 13 11.46 0.63 -8.34
CA PRO A 13 11.43 -0.61 -9.09
C PRO A 13 12.75 -1.35 -8.92
N LYS A 14 12.73 -2.54 -8.35
CA LYS A 14 13.91 -3.39 -8.17
C LYS A 14 13.63 -4.80 -8.68
N SER A 15 14.68 -5.43 -9.20
CA SER A 15 14.62 -6.83 -9.60
C SER A 15 14.51 -7.74 -8.37
N CYS A 16 13.79 -8.84 -8.52
CA CYS A 16 13.60 -9.84 -7.49
C CYS A 16 14.58 -11.02 -7.61
N ASP A 17 15.62 -10.91 -8.42
CA ASP A 17 16.61 -11.98 -8.66
C ASP A 17 17.32 -12.44 -7.38
N HIS A 18 17.33 -11.59 -6.34
CA HIS A 18 17.84 -11.93 -5.01
C HIS A 18 16.94 -12.91 -4.23
N VAL A 19 15.72 -13.19 -4.71
CA VAL A 19 14.76 -14.12 -4.12
C VAL A 19 14.58 -15.31 -5.07
N PHE A 20 14.91 -16.51 -4.58
CA PHE A 20 14.78 -17.74 -5.36
C PHE A 20 13.32 -17.97 -5.78
N GLU A 21 13.12 -18.19 -7.09
CA GLU A 21 11.79 -18.39 -7.71
C GLU A 21 10.74 -17.31 -7.36
N ALA A 22 11.16 -16.04 -7.26
CA ALA A 22 10.20 -14.95 -7.05
C ALA A 22 9.14 -14.88 -8.16
N ARG A 23 7.87 -15.03 -7.79
CA ARG A 23 6.71 -14.99 -8.71
C ARG A 23 5.66 -13.96 -8.30
N TYR A 24 5.75 -13.42 -7.10
CA TYR A 24 4.73 -12.57 -6.50
C TYR A 24 5.33 -11.30 -5.90
N CYS A 25 4.63 -10.20 -6.11
CA CYS A 25 4.83 -8.93 -5.41
C CYS A 25 3.93 -8.88 -4.18
N ILE A 26 4.50 -8.54 -3.03
CA ILE A 26 3.75 -8.32 -1.79
C ILE A 26 3.71 -6.83 -1.45
N LYS A 27 2.54 -6.34 -1.05
CA LYS A 27 2.35 -5.07 -0.34
C LYS A 27 1.76 -5.37 1.02
N ALA A 28 2.51 -5.07 2.07
CA ALA A 28 2.04 -5.18 3.44
C ALA A 28 1.87 -3.78 4.04
N THR A 29 0.75 -3.52 4.72
CA THR A 29 0.44 -2.23 5.36
C THR A 29 0.08 -2.45 6.82
N GLY A 30 0.39 -1.51 7.71
CA GLY A 30 0.10 -1.62 9.14
C GLY A 30 1.36 -1.97 9.94
N ILE A 31 1.22 -2.80 10.97
CA ILE A 31 2.36 -3.30 11.75
C ILE A 31 3.08 -4.37 10.92
N ASN A 32 4.35 -4.13 10.61
CA ASN A 32 5.23 -5.06 9.90
C ASN A 32 6.59 -5.07 10.59
N ASP A 33 7.12 -6.26 10.91
CA ASP A 33 8.49 -6.54 11.39
C ASP A 33 9.26 -5.36 12.00
N GLY A 34 8.78 -4.83 13.13
CA GLY A 34 9.46 -3.78 13.90
C GLY A 34 8.96 -2.35 13.71
N GLY A 35 7.89 -2.11 12.94
CA GLY A 35 7.30 -0.77 12.84
C GLY A 35 5.95 -0.68 12.15
N PHE A 36 5.35 0.52 12.18
CA PHE A 36 4.19 0.87 11.38
C PHE A 36 4.62 1.39 10.02
N GLY A 37 4.00 0.92 8.96
CA GLY A 37 4.25 1.46 7.64
C GLY A 37 3.72 0.61 6.51
N THR A 38 4.17 0.92 5.30
CA THR A 38 3.94 0.11 4.10
C THR A 38 5.24 -0.54 3.68
N ARG A 39 5.30 -1.88 3.72
CA ARG A 39 6.45 -2.64 3.24
C ARG A 39 6.10 -3.31 1.92
N ARG A 40 7.07 -3.34 1.00
CA ARG A 40 6.94 -3.98 -0.31
C ARG A 40 8.14 -4.88 -0.55
N TYR A 41 7.89 -6.12 -0.96
CA TYR A 41 8.93 -7.14 -1.15
C TYR A 41 8.46 -8.22 -2.12
N CYS A 42 9.39 -9.06 -2.59
CA CYS A 42 9.12 -10.18 -3.48
C CYS A 42 8.92 -11.47 -2.69
N SER A 43 8.10 -12.36 -3.22
CA SER A 43 7.85 -13.69 -2.65
C SER A 43 7.79 -14.73 -3.77
N SER A 44 8.25 -15.94 -3.48
CA SER A 44 8.06 -17.11 -4.34
C SER A 44 6.67 -17.74 -4.18
N VAL A 45 5.97 -17.41 -3.10
CA VAL A 45 4.65 -17.96 -2.74
C VAL A 45 3.61 -16.86 -2.64
N ASP A 46 2.37 -17.18 -3.02
CA ASP A 46 1.22 -16.29 -2.83
C ASP A 46 0.87 -16.21 -1.33
N LEU A 47 0.95 -15.00 -0.77
CA LEU A 47 0.62 -14.77 0.65
C LEU A 47 -0.84 -14.37 0.84
N GLY A 48 -1.64 -14.35 -0.22
CA GLY A 48 -3.05 -14.00 -0.20
C GLY A 48 -3.30 -12.49 -0.15
N ASN A 49 -4.59 -12.17 -0.02
CA ASN A 49 -5.13 -10.81 0.07
C ASN A 49 -6.06 -10.73 1.28
N TYR A 50 -5.54 -10.28 2.42
CA TYR A 50 -6.30 -10.26 3.67
C TYR A 50 -5.87 -9.12 4.59
N CYS A 51 -6.71 -8.82 5.58
CA CYS A 51 -6.43 -7.85 6.62
C CYS A 51 -6.81 -8.42 7.98
N ASP A 52 -5.88 -8.40 8.91
CA ASP A 52 -6.09 -8.80 10.29
C ASP A 52 -6.07 -7.59 11.22
N THR A 53 -6.75 -7.73 12.34
CA THR A 53 -6.75 -6.73 13.41
C THR A 53 -5.97 -7.27 14.58
N ILE A 54 -4.83 -6.64 14.87
CA ILE A 54 -3.85 -7.08 15.86
C ILE A 54 -3.88 -6.10 17.03
N SER A 55 -3.83 -6.61 18.26
CA SER A 55 -3.63 -5.83 19.48
C SER A 55 -2.23 -6.09 20.00
N GLN A 56 -1.43 -5.04 20.21
CA GLN A 56 -0.16 -5.18 20.92
C GLN A 56 -0.42 -5.25 22.43
N ILE A 57 0.31 -6.13 23.11
CA ILE A 57 0.25 -6.26 24.56
C ILE A 57 0.72 -4.94 25.17
N GLY A 58 -0.10 -4.33 26.02
CA GLY A 58 0.20 -3.04 26.66
C GLY A 58 -0.32 -1.81 25.94
N ASP A 59 -0.99 -1.97 24.78
CA ASP A 59 -1.71 -0.88 24.11
C ASP A 59 -3.22 -1.18 24.04
N GLN A 60 -4.04 -0.14 24.23
CA GLN A 60 -5.50 -0.23 24.08
C GLN A 60 -5.94 -0.13 22.61
N ARG A 61 -5.04 0.24 21.70
CA ARG A 61 -5.37 0.38 20.27
C ARG A 61 -5.35 -0.97 19.56
N LYS A 62 -6.34 -1.14 18.69
CA LYS A 62 -6.39 -2.22 17.70
C LYS A 62 -5.84 -1.69 16.39
N TYR A 63 -4.92 -2.44 15.80
CA TYR A 63 -4.24 -2.05 14.57
C TYR A 63 -4.61 -2.97 13.44
N ARG A 64 -4.89 -2.41 12.27
CA ARG A 64 -5.22 -3.17 11.07
C ARG A 64 -3.97 -3.37 10.23
N SER A 65 -3.56 -4.62 10.07
CA SER A 65 -2.46 -5.01 9.17
C SER A 65 -3.01 -5.76 7.98
N CYS A 66 -2.62 -5.38 6.77
CA CYS A 66 -3.08 -6.01 5.53
C CYS A 66 -1.91 -6.53 4.71
N LYS A 67 -2.12 -7.65 4.02
CA LYS A 67 -1.24 -8.16 2.98
C LYS A 67 -1.99 -8.22 1.66
N TYR A 68 -1.32 -7.80 0.61
CA TYR A 68 -1.82 -7.88 -0.76
C TYR A 68 -0.78 -8.54 -1.66
N THR A 69 -1.24 -9.49 -2.46
CA THR A 69 -0.41 -10.26 -3.37
C THR A 69 -0.88 -10.08 -4.81
N CYS A 70 0.07 -9.90 -5.71
CA CYS A 70 -0.15 -9.77 -7.15
C CYS A 70 1.08 -10.25 -7.92
N SER A 71 0.95 -10.55 -9.21
CA SER A 71 1.99 -11.22 -10.01
C SER A 71 2.56 -10.41 -11.17
N THR A 72 2.00 -9.23 -11.46
CA THR A 72 2.48 -8.37 -12.55
C THR A 72 3.52 -7.35 -12.06
N ASP A 73 4.38 -6.89 -12.96
CA ASP A 73 5.44 -5.97 -12.58
C ASP A 73 4.92 -4.64 -12.01
N GLY A 74 5.32 -4.35 -10.77
CA GLY A 74 4.97 -3.09 -10.10
C GLY A 74 3.51 -3.01 -9.63
N CYS A 75 2.77 -4.13 -9.66
CA CYS A 75 1.38 -4.21 -9.23
C CYS A 75 1.16 -3.87 -7.75
N ASN A 76 2.19 -4.04 -6.92
CA ASN A 76 2.18 -3.70 -5.50
C ASN A 76 2.40 -2.19 -5.25
N SER A 77 2.29 -1.35 -6.29
CA SER A 77 2.22 0.11 -6.16
C SER A 77 1.00 0.54 -5.35
N SER A 78 1.08 1.73 -4.76
CA SER A 78 -0.14 2.41 -4.32
C SER A 78 -0.80 3.01 -5.56
N VAL A 79 -2.08 2.72 -5.78
CA VAL A 79 -2.87 3.46 -6.76
C VAL A 79 -2.81 4.93 -6.34
N LYS A 80 -2.26 5.80 -7.19
CA LYS A 80 -2.39 7.24 -6.98
C LYS A 80 -3.88 7.53 -7.15
N THR A 81 -4.57 7.91 -6.07
CA THR A 81 -5.95 8.38 -6.19
C THR A 81 -5.95 9.61 -7.07
N THR A 82 -6.24 9.45 -8.36
CA THR A 82 -6.39 10.57 -9.28
C THR A 82 -7.77 11.16 -9.00
N GLY A 83 -7.83 12.16 -8.13
CA GLY A 83 -9.07 12.89 -7.86
C GLY A 83 -9.58 13.54 -9.15
N ASN A 84 -10.86 13.38 -9.45
CA ASN A 84 -11.47 13.99 -10.61
C ASN A 84 -11.75 15.48 -10.33
N ILE A 85 -10.76 16.31 -10.66
CA ILE A 85 -10.78 17.78 -10.46
C ILE A 85 -11.95 18.49 -11.13
N ALA A 86 -12.54 17.92 -12.21
CA ALA A 86 -13.70 18.51 -12.86
C ALA A 86 -14.95 18.43 -11.98
N LEU A 87 -15.14 17.30 -11.28
CA LEU A 87 -16.28 17.09 -10.37
C LEU A 87 -16.22 18.03 -9.17
N THR A 88 -15.02 18.25 -8.60
CA THR A 88 -14.86 19.18 -7.47
C THR A 88 -15.10 20.63 -7.87
N ALA A 89 -14.65 21.04 -9.06
CA ALA A 89 -14.86 22.40 -9.56
C ALA A 89 -16.35 22.69 -9.80
N VAL A 90 -17.07 21.77 -10.44
CA VAL A 90 -18.51 21.92 -10.69
C VAL A 90 -19.31 22.02 -9.40
N LEU A 91 -19.03 21.16 -8.41
CA LEU A 91 -19.71 21.21 -7.12
C LEU A 91 -19.42 22.53 -6.38
N SER A 92 -18.18 23.02 -6.44
CA SER A 92 -17.84 24.31 -5.82
C SER A 92 -18.55 25.48 -6.49
N ALA A 93 -18.70 25.47 -7.82
CA ALA A 93 -19.42 26.50 -8.56
C ALA A 93 -20.93 26.47 -8.27
N ILE A 94 -21.54 25.27 -8.17
CA ILE A 94 -22.96 25.12 -7.82
C ILE A 94 -23.21 25.65 -6.41
N ILE A 95 -22.37 25.30 -5.43
CA ILE A 95 -22.49 25.79 -4.05
C ILE A 95 -22.39 27.32 -4.03
N TRP A 96 -21.43 27.89 -4.78
CA TRP A 96 -21.26 29.34 -4.86
C TRP A 96 -22.51 30.04 -5.44
N PHE A 97 -23.11 29.47 -6.49
CA PHE A 97 -24.34 29.96 -7.12
C PHE A 97 -25.61 29.82 -6.25
N GLN A 98 -25.62 28.92 -5.27
CA GLN A 98 -26.77 28.76 -4.35
C GLN A 98 -26.65 29.66 -3.11
N LEU A 99 -25.46 30.19 -2.83
CA LEU A 99 -25.14 31.06 -1.71
C LEU A 99 -25.18 32.56 -2.05
N HIS A 100 -25.29 32.90 -3.34
CA HIS A 100 -25.47 34.26 -3.87
C HIS A 100 -26.70 34.32 -4.76
#